data_AF-A0A969EHN6-F1
#
_entry.id   AF-A0A969EHN6-F1
#
_cell.length_a   1.000
_cell.length_b   1.000
_cell.length_c   1.000
_cell.angle_alpha   90.00
_cell.angle_beta   90.00
_cell.angle_gamma   90.00
#
_symmetry.space_group_name_H-M   'P 1'
#
loop_
_entity.id
_entity.type
_entity.pdbx_description
1 polymer ?
#
loop_
_entity_poly.entity_id
_entity_poly.type
_entity_poly.pdbx_seq_one_letter_code
_entity_poly.pdbx_strand_id
1 'polypeptide(L)'
;MLRTYIALKGETIKSVLITGDFLEGSNRISRIEARLKWMLLDREEIETAIRAEMQLEDSELTAEDITDAVWMAAQRGLAANRYTYKGSCYYPKKENTISITN
;
A
#
# COMPACT_ATOMS: atom_id res chain seq x y z
N MET A 1 0.12 -19.28 -0.41
CA MET A 1 -0.17 -18.16 -1.34
C MET A 1 -0.35 -16.86 -0.55
N LEU A 2 0.38 -15.79 -0.86
CA LEU A 2 0.27 -14.48 -0.21
C LEU A 2 -0.67 -13.56 -1.01
N ARG A 3 -1.59 -12.87 -0.32
CA ARG A 3 -2.52 -11.90 -0.91
C ARG A 3 -2.53 -10.64 -0.07
N THR A 4 -2.36 -9.49 -0.73
CA THR A 4 -2.35 -8.18 -0.08
C THR A 4 -3.40 -7.28 -0.68
N TYR A 5 -4.23 -6.71 0.18
CA TYR A 5 -5.22 -5.70 -0.14
C TYR A 5 -4.82 -4.39 0.53
N ILE A 6 -4.87 -3.29 -0.21
CA ILE A 6 -4.47 -1.97 0.30
C ILE A 6 -5.52 -0.92 -0.06
N ALA A 7 -5.80 -0.04 0.89
CA ALA A 7 -6.57 1.16 0.67
C ALA A 7 -5.64 2.37 0.78
N LEU A 8 -5.67 3.24 -0.23
CA LEU A 8 -4.84 4.44 -0.29
C LEU A 8 -5.71 5.70 -0.25
N LYS A 9 -5.17 6.76 0.34
CA LYS A 9 -5.68 8.13 0.21
C LYS A 9 -4.55 9.01 -0.28
N GLY A 10 -4.46 9.20 -1.61
CA GLY A 10 -3.27 9.78 -2.22
C GLY A 10 -2.08 8.86 -2.00
N GLU A 11 -1.02 9.39 -1.40
CA GLU A 11 0.21 8.66 -1.06
C GLU A 11 0.17 8.07 0.37
N THR A 12 -0.95 8.21 1.10
CA THR A 12 -1.07 7.65 2.45
C THR A 12 -1.75 6.29 2.44
N ILE A 13 -1.17 5.34 3.17
CA ILE A 13 -1.75 4.02 3.40
C ILE A 13 -2.87 4.14 4.45
N LYS A 14 -4.13 3.97 4.03
CA LYS A 14 -5.28 4.02 4.95
C LYS A 14 -5.45 2.71 5.72
N SER A 15 -5.24 1.58 5.05
CA SER A 15 -5.28 0.24 5.63
C SER A 15 -4.59 -0.76 4.71
N VAL A 16 -3.99 -1.79 5.29
CA VAL A 16 -3.46 -2.97 4.61
C VAL A 16 -4.11 -4.20 5.23
N LEU A 17 -4.46 -5.19 4.40
CA LEU A 17 -4.88 -6.51 4.83
C LEU A 17 -4.02 -7.54 4.09
N ILE A 18 -3.28 -8.34 4.85
CA ILE A 18 -2.38 -9.38 4.36
C ILE A 18 -3.00 -10.72 4.75
N THR A 19 -3.22 -11.57 3.76
CA THR A 19 -3.83 -12.90 3.95
C THR A 19 -3.04 -13.95 3.21
N GLY A 20 -3.07 -15.18 3.70
CA GLY A 20 -2.40 -16.29 3.07
C GLY A 20 -2.36 -17.52 3.96
N ASP A 21 -1.73 -18.56 3.44
CA ASP A 21 -1.74 -19.89 4.06
C ASP A 21 -0.73 -20.01 5.22
N PHE A 22 0.00 -18.93 5.52
CA PHE A 22 1.09 -18.85 6.51
C PHE A 22 0.60 -18.49 7.93
N LEU A 23 -0.54 -19.07 8.34
CA LEU A 23 -1.33 -18.63 9.50
C LEU A 23 -0.64 -18.79 10.87
N GLU A 24 0.48 -19.50 10.95
CA GLU A 24 1.26 -19.65 12.19
C GLU A 24 1.85 -18.31 12.69
N GLY A 25 1.77 -17.22 11.91
CA GLY A 25 2.23 -15.88 12.25
C GLY A 25 1.15 -14.80 12.43
N SER A 26 -0.13 -15.13 12.66
CA SER A 26 -1.24 -14.16 12.64
C SER A 26 -1.01 -12.88 13.46
N ASN A 27 -0.46 -13.01 14.68
CA ASN A 27 -0.13 -11.86 15.54
C ASN A 27 0.97 -10.96 14.95
N ARG A 28 1.93 -11.51 14.21
CA ARG A 28 3.01 -10.75 13.54
C ARG A 28 2.44 -9.95 12.38
N ILE A 29 1.60 -10.59 11.57
CA ILE A 29 0.93 -9.93 10.43
C ILE A 29 0.04 -8.78 10.90
N SER A 30 -0.76 -8.98 11.96
CA SER A 30 -1.59 -7.90 12.50
C SER A 30 -0.77 -6.71 13.01
N ARG A 31 0.42 -6.93 13.57
CA ARG A 31 1.32 -5.83 13.96
C ARG A 31 1.89 -5.09 12.74
N ILE A 32 2.29 -5.82 11.70
CA ILE A 32 2.72 -5.22 10.43
C ILE A 32 1.59 -4.36 9.85
N GLU A 33 0.37 -4.89 9.73
CA GLU A 33 -0.79 -4.15 9.23
C GLU A 33 -1.07 -2.87 10.04
N ALA A 34 -1.00 -2.98 11.37
CA ALA A 34 -1.18 -1.84 12.26
C ALA A 34 -0.07 -0.80 12.09
N ARG A 35 1.19 -1.24 11.89
CA ARG A 35 2.35 -0.36 11.70
C ARG A 35 2.29 0.40 10.38
N LEU A 36 1.89 -0.27 9.30
CA LEU A 36 1.76 0.33 7.96
C LEU A 36 0.61 1.32 7.86
N LYS A 37 -0.35 1.27 8.79
CA LYS A 37 -1.49 2.18 8.80
C LYS A 37 -1.04 3.63 9.00
N TRP A 38 -1.52 4.50 8.12
CA TRP A 38 -1.19 5.93 8.05
C TRP A 38 0.23 6.28 7.64
N MET A 39 1.04 5.30 7.25
CA MET A 39 2.37 5.57 6.67
C MET A 39 2.23 6.19 5.27
N LEU A 40 3.24 6.96 4.90
CA LEU A 40 3.42 7.39 3.51
C LEU A 40 3.85 6.19 2.67
N LEU A 41 3.52 6.24 1.38
CA LEU A 41 3.87 5.22 0.42
C LEU A 41 5.31 5.41 -0.05
N ASP A 42 6.23 5.07 0.83
CA ASP A 42 7.67 5.01 0.55
C ASP A 42 8.16 3.56 0.73
N ARG A 43 8.88 3.03 -0.27
CA ARG A 43 9.28 1.62 -0.28
C ARG A 43 10.28 1.31 0.84
N GLU A 44 11.24 2.20 1.09
CA GLU A 44 12.28 1.99 2.09
C GLU A 44 11.70 2.09 3.51
N GLU A 45 10.79 3.02 3.74
CA GLU A 45 10.08 3.13 5.03
C GLU A 45 9.19 1.91 5.30
N ILE A 46 8.46 1.43 4.29
CA ILE A 46 7.62 0.23 4.38
C ILE A 46 8.49 -0.99 4.72
N GLU A 47 9.59 -1.18 4.00
CA GLU A 47 10.51 -2.29 4.25
C GLU A 47 11.07 -2.24 5.66
N THR A 48 11.51 -1.06 6.12
CA THR A 48 12.03 -0.85 7.46
C THR A 48 11.00 -1.18 8.53
N ALA A 49 9.75 -0.76 8.34
CA ALA A 49 8.65 -1.05 9.25
C ALA A 49 8.33 -2.55 9.31
N ILE A 50 8.36 -3.26 8.18
CA ILE A 50 8.14 -4.69 8.10
C ILE A 50 9.29 -5.45 8.78
N ARG A 51 10.55 -5.09 8.48
CA ARG A 51 11.74 -5.70 9.09
C ARG A 51 11.75 -5.55 10.61
N ALA A 52 11.27 -4.44 11.15
CA ALA A 52 11.18 -4.23 12.59
C ALA A 52 10.25 -5.25 13.29
N GLU A 53 9.20 -5.73 12.59
CA GLU A 53 8.24 -6.71 13.12
C GLU A 53 8.62 -8.16 12.81
N MET A 54 9.46 -8.36 11.79
CA MET A 54 10.03 -9.66 11.43
C MET A 54 11.32 -9.88 12.22
N GLN A 55 11.17 -10.42 13.43
CA GLN A 55 12.32 -10.97 14.15
C GLN A 55 12.96 -12.10 13.32
N LEU A 56 14.28 -12.27 13.49
CA LEU A 56 15.27 -13.11 12.77
C LEU A 56 14.96 -14.63 12.68
N GLU A 57 13.72 -15.06 12.84
CA GLU A 57 13.34 -16.46 12.70
C GLU A 57 13.10 -16.81 11.24
N ASP A 58 13.56 -18.02 10.91
CA ASP A 58 13.47 -18.71 9.63
C ASP A 58 11.99 -18.96 9.27
N SER A 59 11.30 -17.92 8.80
CA SER A 59 9.95 -18.03 8.26
C SER A 59 10.01 -18.22 6.75
N GLU A 60 9.15 -19.09 6.22
CA GLU A 60 8.96 -19.26 4.76
C GLU A 60 8.65 -17.95 4.02
N LEU A 61 8.23 -16.92 4.76
CA LEU A 61 7.99 -15.57 4.27
C LEU A 61 9.09 -14.64 4.74
N THR A 62 9.77 -13.95 3.83
CA THR A 62 10.76 -12.93 4.18
C THR A 62 10.12 -11.55 4.29
N ALA A 63 10.83 -10.61 4.93
CA ALA A 63 10.40 -9.21 4.95
C ALA A 63 10.33 -8.60 3.54
N GLU A 64 11.20 -9.07 2.64
CA GLU A 64 11.22 -8.66 1.25
C GLU A 64 9.96 -9.12 0.52
N ASP A 65 9.53 -10.37 0.71
CA ASP A 65 8.30 -10.91 0.09
C ASP A 65 7.05 -10.10 0.48
N ILE A 66 6.95 -9.74 1.77
CA ILE A 66 5.84 -8.90 2.27
C ILE A 66 5.94 -7.49 1.68
N THR A 67 7.14 -6.91 1.67
CA THR A 67 7.39 -5.57 1.14
C THR A 67 6.97 -5.51 -0.32
N ASP A 68 7.37 -6.49 -1.13
CA ASP A 68 7.01 -6.57 -2.53
C ASP A 68 5.51 -6.76 -2.74
N ALA A 69 4.88 -7.64 -1.97
CA ALA A 69 3.43 -7.83 -2.06
C ALA A 69 2.65 -6.55 -1.72
N VAL A 70 3.05 -5.83 -0.67
CA VAL A 70 2.47 -4.53 -0.29
C VAL A 70 2.72 -3.48 -1.37
N TRP A 71 3.96 -3.38 -1.86
CA TRP A 71 4.35 -2.41 -2.86
C TRP A 71 3.62 -2.62 -4.19
N MET A 72 3.54 -3.88 -4.66
CA MET A 72 2.79 -4.23 -5.86
C MET A 72 1.29 -3.93 -5.71
N ALA A 73 0.69 -4.20 -4.55
CA ALA A 73 -0.69 -3.85 -4.28
C ALA A 73 -0.89 -2.33 -4.32
N ALA A 74 0.05 -1.56 -3.78
CA ALA A 74 0.00 -0.10 -3.78
C ALA A 74 0.12 0.50 -5.18
N GLN A 75 1.07 0.01 -5.99
CA GLN A 75 1.23 0.42 -7.38
C GLN A 75 -0.04 0.17 -8.19
N ARG A 76 -0.67 -1.00 -8.01
CA ARG A 76 -1.96 -1.32 -8.64
C ARG A 76 -3.07 -0.39 -8.16
N GLY A 77 -3.12 -0.10 -6.86
CA GLY A 77 -4.09 0.83 -6.26
C GLY A 77 -3.96 2.27 -6.78
N LEU A 78 -2.72 2.78 -6.91
CA LEU A 78 -2.45 4.09 -7.50
C LEU A 78 -2.82 4.14 -8.99
N ALA A 79 -2.46 3.10 -9.75
CA ALA A 79 -2.80 3.01 -11.17
C ALA A 79 -4.33 3.00 -11.37
N ALA A 80 -5.08 2.27 -10.53
CA ALA A 80 -6.54 2.26 -10.57
C ALA A 80 -7.15 3.63 -10.18
N ASN A 81 -6.61 4.29 -9.15
CA ASN A 81 -7.13 5.57 -8.67
C ASN A 81 -6.85 6.76 -9.60
N ARG A 82 -5.87 6.67 -10.49
CA ARG A 82 -5.67 7.67 -11.56
C ARG A 82 -6.90 7.84 -12.45
N TYR A 83 -7.73 6.80 -12.57
CA TYR A 83 -8.90 6.80 -13.45
C TYR A 83 -10.24 7.03 -12.72
N THR A 84 -10.27 6.97 -11.39
CA THR A 84 -11.53 7.04 -10.61
C THR A 84 -11.87 8.41 -10.05
N TYR A 85 -11.01 9.43 -10.23
CA TYR A 85 -11.34 10.81 -9.86
C TYR A 85 -12.39 11.40 -10.82
N LYS A 86 -13.67 11.08 -10.57
CA LYS A 86 -14.80 11.90 -10.99
C LYS A 86 -14.88 13.05 -9.99
N GLY A 87 -14.58 14.27 -10.44
CA GLY A 87 -14.72 15.47 -9.62
C GLY A 87 -16.10 15.47 -8.94
N SER A 88 -16.14 15.88 -7.68
CA SER A 88 -17.41 16.05 -6.97
C SER A 88 -17.98 17.43 -7.28
N CYS A 89 -19.28 17.64 -7.05
CA CYS A 89 -19.93 18.94 -7.24
C CYS A 89 -19.28 20.08 -6.43
N TYR A 90 -18.51 19.75 -5.38
CA TYR A 90 -17.78 20.70 -4.55
C TYR A 90 -16.31 20.90 -4.97
N TYR A 91 -15.73 19.96 -5.73
CA TYR A 91 -14.36 20.04 -6.23
C TYR A 91 -14.31 19.52 -7.68
N PRO A 92 -14.67 20.36 -8.67
CA PRO A 92 -14.61 19.99 -10.08
C PRO A 92 -13.16 19.80 -10.55
N LYS A 93 -12.96 18.92 -11.54
CA LYS A 93 -11.65 18.72 -12.17
C LYS A 93 -11.16 20.05 -12.75
N LYS A 94 -9.94 20.46 -12.42
CA LYS A 94 -9.25 21.53 -13.16
C LYS A 94 -8.84 20.95 -14.51
N GLU A 95 -9.53 21.32 -15.58
CA GLU A 95 -9.08 21.04 -16.94
C GLU A 95 -7.81 21.87 -17.18
N ASN A 96 -6.70 21.21 -17.51
CA ASN A 96 -5.51 21.90 -17.99
C ASN A 96 -5.83 22.42 -19.40
N THR A 97 -6.32 23.65 -19.49
CA THR A 97 -6.53 24.34 -20.75
C THR A 97 -5.15 24.65 -21.33
N ILE A 98 -4.70 23.85 -22.29
CA ILE A 98 -3.59 24.24 -23.16
C ILE A 98 -4.12 25.36 -24.04
N SER A 99 -3.85 26.61 -23.66
CA SER A 99 -4.13 27.79 -24.48
C SER A 99 -3.15 27.78 -25.66
N ILE A 100 -3.60 27.25 -26.80
CA ILE A 100 -2.92 27.43 -28.08
C ILE A 100 -3.42 28.76 -28.64
N THR A 101 -2.68 29.84 -28.40
CA THR A 101 -2.86 31.10 -29.14
C THR A 101 -2.11 30.99 -30.46
N ASN A 102 -2.86 30.96 -31.57
CA ASN A 102 -2.39 31.30 -32.91
C ASN A 102 -2.34 32.82 -33.09
#